data_AF-A0AA38R4D4-F1
#
_entry.id   AF-A0AA38R4D4-F1
#
_cell.length_a   1.000
_cell.length_b   1.000
_cell.length_c   1.000
_cell.angle_alpha   90.00
_cell.angle_beta   90.00
_cell.angle_gamma   90.00
#
_symmetry.space_group_name_H-M   'P 1'
#
loop_
_entity.id
_entity.type
_entity.pdbx_description
1 polymer ?
#
loop_
_entity_poly.entity_id
_entity_poly.type
_entity_poly.pdbx_seq_one_letter_code
_entity_poly.pdbx_strand_id
1 'polypeptide(L)'
;MRFLKPKSWDPGEKLYELEYNPSDGLAERNYDTHQIYDIPIHDLRPLKGKLSLDREGFVILDLPSSMKYEDYLDETKLKSVFAEELRQCLLNTLGARAVFIHECVIRKRDKEGFVRGEDDKGYGLPIPLAHTDYTVEYISRLIGQLFGDQADDIRKHRFQMINVWKPLRGPLRDWPLAMCDIRSVDTNDMQRLDEVHTEDFLESYQIQYNEGQKWWYLSEQRPDEVLVFKGADSEIRGAVPHGSFCDPRCPEDEPKRESIECRVLVVY
;
A
#
# COMPACT_ATOMS: atom_id res chain seq x y z
N MET A 1 -11.38 -10.66 -3.98
CA MET A 1 -9.94 -10.32 -3.87
C MET A 1 -9.14 -11.61 -3.74
N ARG A 2 -7.81 -11.57 -3.90
CA ARG A 2 -6.96 -12.75 -3.63
C ARG A 2 -6.39 -12.70 -2.22
N PHE A 3 -6.21 -13.86 -1.61
CA PHE A 3 -5.68 -14.04 -0.26
C PHE A 3 -4.68 -15.19 -0.23
N LEU A 4 -3.83 -15.21 0.79
CA LEU A 4 -3.00 -16.36 1.13
C LEU A 4 -3.89 -17.58 1.38
N LYS A 5 -3.60 -18.68 0.70
CA LYS A 5 -4.37 -19.92 0.85
C LYS A 5 -3.93 -20.61 2.15
N PRO A 6 -4.83 -20.90 3.10
CA PRO A 6 -4.46 -21.58 4.33
C PRO A 6 -3.80 -22.95 4.06
N LYS A 7 -2.76 -23.28 4.83
CA LYS A 7 -2.03 -24.56 4.77
C LYS A 7 -1.40 -24.87 3.41
N SER A 8 -0.99 -23.85 2.66
CA SER A 8 -0.34 -24.02 1.35
C SER A 8 1.19 -24.01 1.37
N TRP A 9 1.81 -23.90 2.54
CA TRP A 9 3.26 -23.89 2.73
C TRP A 9 3.63 -24.79 3.92
N ASP A 10 4.92 -25.11 4.06
CA ASP A 10 5.42 -25.85 5.23
C ASP A 10 5.35 -24.95 6.48
N PRO A 11 4.65 -25.34 7.55
CA PRO A 11 4.58 -24.56 8.79
C PRO A 11 5.94 -24.31 9.47
N GLY A 12 6.97 -25.09 9.14
CA GLY A 12 8.35 -24.89 9.61
C GLY A 12 9.13 -23.83 8.84
N GLU A 13 8.59 -23.33 7.72
CA GLU A 13 9.23 -22.33 6.87
C GLU A 13 8.51 -20.99 6.94
N LYS A 14 9.30 -19.91 6.85
CA LYS A 14 8.76 -18.57 6.63
C LYS A 14 8.35 -18.43 5.16
N LEU A 15 7.30 -17.64 4.90
CA LEU A 15 6.92 -17.35 3.53
C LEU A 15 8.01 -16.53 2.84
N TYR A 16 8.26 -16.83 1.56
CA TYR A 16 9.10 -15.98 0.71
C TYR A 16 8.50 -15.82 -0.69
N GLU A 17 8.85 -14.72 -1.34
CA GLU A 17 8.67 -14.47 -2.77
C GLU A 17 9.95 -13.85 -3.32
N LEU A 18 10.49 -14.40 -4.40
CA LEU A 18 11.72 -13.96 -5.04
C LEU A 18 11.40 -12.95 -6.14
N GLU A 19 11.99 -11.77 -6.05
CA GLU A 19 11.86 -10.70 -7.06
C GLU A 19 12.94 -10.83 -8.16
N TYR A 20 13.52 -12.02 -8.31
CA TYR A 20 14.49 -12.37 -9.32
C TYR A 20 14.29 -13.83 -9.75
N ASN A 21 14.79 -14.17 -10.94
CA ASN A 21 14.74 -15.54 -11.44
C ASN A 21 15.89 -16.36 -10.82
N PRO A 22 15.60 -17.35 -9.95
CA PRO A 22 16.64 -18.15 -9.31
C PRO A 22 17.30 -19.10 -10.31
N SER A 23 18.63 -19.17 -10.31
CA SER A 23 19.40 -20.00 -11.25
C SER A 23 19.52 -21.47 -10.82
N ASP A 24 19.13 -21.79 -9.59
CA ASP A 24 19.27 -23.09 -8.93
C ASP A 24 17.97 -23.93 -8.92
N GLY A 25 16.91 -23.44 -9.56
CA GLY A 25 15.62 -24.12 -9.63
C GLY A 25 14.77 -24.00 -8.37
N LEU A 26 15.11 -23.09 -7.45
CA LEU A 26 14.24 -22.70 -6.35
C LEU A 26 12.91 -22.17 -6.92
N ALA A 27 11.79 -22.49 -6.27
CA ALA A 27 10.52 -21.90 -6.65
C ALA A 27 10.55 -20.39 -6.38
N GLU A 28 9.89 -19.57 -7.22
CA GLU A 28 9.79 -18.12 -6.98
C GLU A 28 9.06 -17.80 -5.66
N ARG A 29 8.23 -18.72 -5.15
CA ARG A 29 7.59 -18.61 -3.84
C ARG A 29 7.24 -19.98 -3.27
N ASN A 30 7.06 -20.08 -1.95
CA ASN A 30 6.68 -21.31 -1.24
C ASN A 30 5.21 -21.38 -0.80
N TYR A 31 4.34 -20.50 -1.31
CA TYR A 31 2.92 -20.45 -0.95
C TYR A 31 1.98 -20.33 -2.15
N ASP A 32 0.72 -20.69 -1.94
CA ASP A 32 -0.36 -20.49 -2.89
C ASP A 32 -1.25 -19.32 -2.46
N THR A 33 -1.96 -18.76 -3.43
CA THR A 33 -3.06 -17.82 -3.18
C THR A 33 -4.35 -18.35 -3.77
N HIS A 34 -5.48 -17.96 -3.18
CA HIS A 34 -6.81 -18.26 -3.72
C HIS A 34 -7.65 -17.00 -3.88
N GLN A 35 -8.62 -17.05 -4.78
CA GLN A 35 -9.60 -15.98 -4.95
C GLN A 35 -10.76 -16.22 -3.99
N ILE A 36 -11.13 -15.18 -3.24
CA ILE A 36 -12.35 -15.13 -2.46
C ILE A 36 -13.33 -14.16 -3.16
N TYR A 37 -14.55 -14.64 -3.36
CA TYR A 37 -15.65 -13.92 -3.99
C TYR A 37 -16.61 -13.37 -2.93
N ASP A 38 -17.47 -12.42 -3.33
CA ASP A 38 -18.58 -11.90 -2.53
C ASP A 38 -18.19 -11.34 -1.15
N ILE A 39 -16.96 -10.83 -1.04
CA ILE A 39 -16.49 -10.13 0.17
C ILE A 39 -17.27 -8.82 0.31
N PRO A 40 -17.90 -8.54 1.46
CA PRO A 40 -18.49 -7.24 1.72
C PRO A 40 -17.40 -6.17 1.80
N ILE A 41 -17.40 -5.24 0.84
CA ILE A 41 -16.50 -4.08 0.82
C ILE A 41 -17.37 -2.81 0.87
N HIS A 42 -17.25 -2.07 1.96
CA HIS A 42 -18.13 -0.94 2.27
C HIS A 42 -17.56 0.40 1.81
N ASP A 43 -18.43 1.32 1.41
CA ASP A 43 -18.00 2.65 0.96
C ASP A 43 -17.61 3.55 2.14
N LEU A 44 -16.40 4.11 2.09
CA LEU A 44 -15.83 5.03 3.07
C LEU A 44 -16.35 6.46 2.94
N ARG A 45 -16.96 6.83 1.82
CA ARG A 45 -17.38 8.20 1.55
C ARG A 45 -18.13 8.87 2.72
N PRO A 46 -19.11 8.21 3.39
CA PRO A 46 -19.85 8.79 4.52
C PRO A 46 -19.03 8.98 5.82
N LEU A 47 -17.82 8.41 5.86
CA LEU A 47 -16.92 8.41 7.01
C LEU A 47 -15.76 9.42 6.87
N LYS A 48 -15.64 10.14 5.74
CA LYS A 48 -14.65 11.20 5.57
C LYS A 48 -14.71 12.19 6.74
N GLY A 49 -13.55 12.47 7.35
CA GLY A 49 -13.41 13.33 8.53
C GLY A 49 -13.79 12.69 9.87
N LYS A 50 -14.21 11.42 9.90
CA LYS A 50 -14.53 10.68 11.14
C LYS A 50 -13.49 9.62 11.50
N LEU A 51 -12.63 9.25 10.57
CA LEU A 51 -11.64 8.16 10.69
C LEU A 51 -10.34 8.64 11.35
N SER A 52 -9.53 7.72 11.87
CA SER A 52 -8.14 8.03 12.26
C SER A 52 -7.17 6.88 11.96
N LEU A 53 -5.90 7.22 11.76
CA LEU A 53 -4.81 6.24 11.62
C LEU A 53 -4.65 5.36 12.88
N ASP A 54 -4.99 5.89 14.05
CA ASP A 54 -4.85 5.17 15.32
C ASP A 54 -5.99 4.19 15.57
N ARG A 55 -7.16 4.45 14.99
CA ARG A 55 -8.37 3.67 15.26
C ARG A 55 -8.71 2.70 14.12
N GLU A 56 -8.90 3.19 12.90
CA GLU A 56 -9.20 2.33 11.74
C GLU A 56 -7.92 1.94 10.98
N GLY A 57 -6.85 2.71 11.14
CA GLY A 57 -5.62 2.53 10.38
C GLY A 57 -5.55 3.36 9.10
N PHE A 58 -6.65 4.01 8.69
CA PHE A 58 -6.69 4.79 7.45
C PHE A 58 -7.58 6.04 7.57
N VAL A 59 -7.29 7.04 6.74
CA VAL A 59 -8.05 8.30 6.61
C VAL A 59 -8.15 8.74 5.16
N ILE A 60 -9.08 9.66 4.89
CA ILE A 60 -9.20 10.34 3.60
C ILE A 60 -8.79 11.80 3.82
N LEU A 61 -7.80 12.27 3.06
CA LEU A 61 -7.40 13.68 3.06
C LEU A 61 -7.66 14.31 1.68
N ASP A 62 -7.92 15.61 1.68
CA ASP A 62 -7.92 16.40 0.45
C ASP A 62 -6.49 16.88 0.18
N LEU A 63 -6.00 16.60 -1.03
CA LEU A 63 -4.69 17.02 -1.53
C LEU A 63 -4.89 17.70 -2.90
N PRO A 64 -5.41 18.93 -2.93
CA PRO A 64 -5.41 19.71 -4.16
C PRO A 64 -3.96 19.92 -4.60
N SER A 65 -3.70 19.70 -5.88
CA SER A 65 -2.36 19.74 -6.45
C SER A 65 -2.32 20.67 -7.64
N SER A 66 -1.21 21.40 -7.78
CA SER A 66 -0.92 22.19 -8.98
C SER A 66 -0.46 21.34 -10.17
N MET A 67 -0.20 20.05 -9.94
CA MET A 67 0.21 19.08 -10.95
C MET A 67 -0.89 18.81 -11.96
N LYS A 68 -0.53 18.81 -13.24
CA LYS A 68 -1.33 18.21 -14.31
C LYS A 68 -0.99 16.72 -14.44
N TYR A 69 -1.81 15.99 -15.20
CA TYR A 69 -1.59 14.56 -15.41
C TYR A 69 -0.20 14.25 -15.98
N GLU A 70 0.23 15.00 -17.00
CA GLU A 70 1.53 14.85 -17.65
C GLU A 70 2.71 15.11 -16.72
N ASP A 71 2.52 15.94 -15.68
CA ASP A 71 3.57 16.30 -14.73
C ASP A 71 3.97 15.13 -13.85
N TYR A 72 3.10 14.14 -13.65
CA TYR A 72 3.45 12.92 -12.91
C TYR A 72 4.45 12.03 -13.64
N LEU A 73 4.68 12.28 -14.94
CA LEU A 73 5.70 11.58 -15.73
C LEU A 73 7.04 12.34 -15.74
N ASP A 74 7.10 13.53 -15.13
CA ASP A 74 8.29 14.33 -14.96
C ASP A 74 8.82 14.16 -13.52
N GLU A 75 9.94 13.44 -13.38
CA GLU A 75 10.54 13.18 -12.07
C GLU A 75 10.90 14.46 -11.29
N THR A 76 11.27 15.53 -12.01
CA THR A 76 11.61 16.81 -11.37
C THR A 76 10.39 17.41 -10.74
N LYS A 77 9.25 17.46 -11.45
CA LYS A 77 7.97 17.95 -10.90
C LYS A 77 7.42 17.03 -9.82
N LEU A 78 7.55 15.71 -9.98
CA LEU A 78 7.15 14.76 -8.96
C LEU A 78 7.84 15.03 -7.61
N LYS A 79 9.15 15.32 -7.63
CA LYS A 79 9.96 15.61 -6.44
C LYS A 79 9.78 17.04 -5.92
N SER A 80 9.72 18.03 -6.80
CA SER A 80 9.72 19.46 -6.42
C SER A 80 8.33 20.02 -6.13
N VAL A 81 7.27 19.43 -6.68
CA VAL A 81 5.89 19.91 -6.53
C VAL A 81 5.08 18.90 -5.74
N PHE A 82 4.82 17.72 -6.31
CA PHE A 82 3.90 16.75 -5.68
C PHE A 82 4.40 16.26 -4.31
N ALA A 83 5.67 15.88 -4.21
CA ALA A 83 6.25 15.41 -2.95
C ALA A 83 6.28 16.53 -1.88
N GLU A 84 6.43 17.79 -2.27
CA GLU A 84 6.34 18.93 -1.34
C GLU A 84 4.91 19.20 -0.88
N GLU A 85 3.95 19.23 -1.81
CA GLU A 85 2.52 19.36 -1.50
C GLU A 85 2.07 18.25 -0.54
N LEU A 86 2.49 17.00 -0.81
CA LEU A 86 2.21 15.86 0.05
C LEU A 86 2.85 16.01 1.42
N ARG A 87 4.15 16.35 1.48
CA ARG A 87 4.88 16.56 2.74
C ARG A 87 4.17 17.61 3.60
N GLN A 88 3.82 18.76 3.03
CA GLN A 88 3.16 19.83 3.76
C GLN A 88 1.77 19.42 4.25
N CYS A 89 1.01 18.68 3.43
CA CYS A 89 -0.28 18.12 3.83
C CYS A 89 -0.12 17.19 5.05
N LEU A 90 0.82 16.25 5.01
CA LEU A 90 1.03 15.28 6.09
C LEU A 90 1.51 15.96 7.39
N LEU A 91 2.44 16.92 7.30
CA LEU A 91 2.89 17.71 8.46
C LEU A 91 1.71 18.41 9.14
N ASN A 92 0.85 19.07 8.36
CA ASN A 92 -0.27 19.85 8.89
C ASN A 92 -1.40 18.98 9.45
N THR A 93 -1.66 17.83 8.84
CA THR A 93 -2.84 17.00 9.16
C THR A 93 -2.56 15.96 10.23
N LEU A 94 -1.33 15.44 10.29
CA LEU A 94 -0.97 14.39 11.25
C LEU A 94 -0.33 14.94 12.52
N GLY A 95 0.06 16.22 12.55
CA GLY A 95 0.83 16.78 13.66
C GLY A 95 2.25 16.19 13.72
N ALA A 96 2.78 15.80 12.57
CA ALA A 96 4.11 15.23 12.45
C ALA A 96 5.20 16.29 12.61
N ARG A 97 6.33 15.90 13.22
CA ARG A 97 7.54 16.72 13.32
C ARG A 97 8.43 16.57 12.09
N ALA A 98 8.44 15.41 11.47
CA ALA A 98 9.18 15.15 10.25
C ALA A 98 8.43 14.17 9.34
N VAL A 99 8.60 14.37 8.03
CA VAL A 99 8.01 13.53 6.97
C VAL A 99 9.10 13.26 5.93
N PHE A 100 9.36 11.98 5.67
CA PHE A 100 10.32 11.52 4.68
C PHE A 100 9.62 10.58 3.69
N ILE A 101 9.59 10.96 2.42
CA ILE A 101 9.01 10.14 1.35
C ILE A 101 10.10 9.16 0.91
N HIS A 102 9.95 7.89 1.30
CA HIS A 102 10.91 6.84 1.03
C HIS A 102 10.85 6.38 -0.43
N GLU A 103 9.63 6.19 -0.94
CA GLU A 103 9.40 5.67 -2.27
C GLU A 103 8.15 6.29 -2.88
N CYS A 104 8.12 6.35 -4.21
CA CYS A 104 6.96 6.73 -5.00
C CYS A 104 6.83 5.81 -6.21
N VAL A 105 5.70 5.11 -6.30
CA VAL A 105 5.42 4.13 -7.36
C VAL A 105 4.19 4.57 -8.14
N ILE A 106 4.33 4.67 -9.47
CA ILE A 106 3.19 4.85 -10.37
C ILE A 106 2.74 3.47 -10.84
N ARG A 107 1.44 3.22 -10.70
CA ARG A 107 0.81 1.98 -11.16
C ARG A 107 -0.18 2.27 -12.29
N LYS A 108 -0.07 1.52 -13.39
CA LYS A 108 -0.97 1.63 -14.55
C LYS A 108 -1.49 0.25 -14.90
N ARG A 109 -2.81 0.10 -15.01
CA ARG A 109 -3.40 -1.16 -15.49
C ARG A 109 -3.24 -1.24 -17.01
N ASP A 110 -2.75 -2.37 -17.51
CA ASP A 110 -2.66 -2.62 -18.95
C ASP A 110 -4.07 -2.80 -19.57
N LYS A 111 -4.19 -2.57 -20.88
CA LYS A 111 -5.39 -2.84 -21.67
C LYS A 111 -5.74 -4.33 -21.66
N GLU A 112 -4.73 -5.20 -21.75
CA GLU A 112 -4.91 -6.67 -21.84
C GLU A 112 -5.05 -7.37 -20.49
N GLY A 113 -4.91 -6.65 -19.36
CA GLY A 113 -5.14 -7.20 -18.01
C GLY A 113 -4.02 -6.88 -17.01
N PHE A 114 -3.62 -7.89 -16.23
CA PHE A 114 -2.51 -7.82 -15.25
C PHE A 114 -1.23 -8.48 -15.78
N VAL A 115 -1.04 -8.43 -17.09
CA VAL A 115 0.17 -8.93 -17.73
C VAL A 115 1.00 -7.71 -18.10
N ARG A 116 2.30 -7.73 -17.80
CA ARG A 116 3.21 -6.69 -18.29
C ARG A 116 3.31 -6.81 -19.82
N GLY A 117 2.87 -5.79 -20.55
CA GLY A 117 3.13 -5.68 -21.98
C GLY A 117 4.62 -5.41 -22.30
N GLU A 118 5.05 -5.69 -23.53
CA GLU A 118 6.45 -5.47 -23.97
C GLU A 118 6.89 -4.00 -23.95
N ASP A 119 5.94 -3.05 -23.95
CA ASP A 119 6.17 -1.59 -23.91
C ASP A 119 6.09 -0.98 -22.50
N ASP A 120 6.06 -1.80 -21.44
CA ASP A 120 5.88 -1.32 -20.07
C ASP A 120 7.12 -0.54 -19.60
N LYS A 121 6.94 0.78 -19.41
CA LYS A 121 8.01 1.72 -18.99
C LYS A 121 8.43 1.56 -17.52
N GLY A 122 8.27 0.37 -16.96
CA GLY A 122 8.56 0.06 -15.55
C GLY A 122 7.46 0.46 -14.57
N TYR A 123 6.20 0.59 -15.00
CA TYR A 123 5.09 0.90 -14.08
C TYR A 123 4.63 -0.36 -13.32
N GLY A 124 4.17 -0.18 -12.08
CA GLY A 124 3.59 -1.29 -11.33
C GLY A 124 2.17 -1.63 -11.82
N LEU A 125 1.75 -2.88 -11.68
CA LEU A 125 0.36 -3.28 -11.89
C LEU A 125 -0.45 -3.14 -10.59
N PRO A 126 -1.79 -3.04 -10.65
CA PRO A 126 -2.62 -3.24 -9.47
C PRO A 126 -2.43 -4.62 -8.84
N ILE A 127 -2.25 -4.66 -7.52
CA ILE A 127 -2.04 -5.91 -6.77
C ILE A 127 -3.38 -6.37 -6.18
N PRO A 128 -3.96 -7.49 -6.63
CA PRO A 128 -5.23 -8.00 -6.12
C PRO A 128 -5.11 -8.84 -4.84
N LEU A 129 -3.88 -9.22 -4.48
CA LEU A 129 -3.55 -9.99 -3.28
C LEU A 129 -3.61 -9.08 -2.05
N ALA A 130 -4.34 -9.50 -1.02
CA ALA A 130 -4.40 -8.80 0.25
C ALA A 130 -3.06 -8.95 1.00
N HIS A 131 -2.41 -7.82 1.26
CA HIS A 131 -1.10 -7.76 1.93
C HIS A 131 -0.99 -6.50 2.81
N THR A 132 0.08 -6.41 3.58
CA THR A 132 0.57 -5.16 4.15
C THR A 132 2.03 -5.00 3.78
N ASP A 133 2.48 -3.78 3.54
CA ASP A 133 3.82 -3.55 2.97
C ASP A 133 4.97 -3.83 3.93
N TYR A 134 4.77 -3.71 5.24
CA TYR A 134 5.89 -3.71 6.16
C TYR A 134 5.58 -4.30 7.53
N THR A 135 6.58 -4.93 8.13
CA THR A 135 6.64 -5.14 9.58
C THR A 135 7.26 -3.93 10.27
N VAL A 136 6.92 -3.71 11.55
CA VAL A 136 7.53 -2.62 12.33
C VAL A 136 9.03 -2.88 12.56
N GLU A 137 9.42 -4.15 12.67
CA GLU A 137 10.81 -4.58 12.76
C GLU A 137 11.60 -4.22 11.51
N TYR A 138 11.02 -4.46 10.33
CA TYR A 138 11.62 -4.06 9.06
C TYR A 138 11.78 -2.55 8.96
N ILE A 139 10.76 -1.76 9.29
CA ILE A 139 10.87 -0.29 9.26
C ILE A 139 11.93 0.21 10.23
N SER A 140 12.05 -0.39 11.41
CA SER A 140 13.12 -0.03 12.36
C SER A 140 14.52 -0.29 11.77
N ARG A 141 14.70 -1.40 11.04
CA ARG A 141 15.94 -1.69 10.29
C ARG A 141 16.16 -0.69 9.16
N LEU A 142 15.14 -0.42 8.37
CA LEU A 142 15.17 0.53 7.24
C LEU A 142 15.55 1.94 7.71
N ILE A 143 15.04 2.40 8.85
CA ILE A 143 15.46 3.68 9.46
C ILE A 143 16.99 3.70 9.69
N GLY A 144 17.59 2.59 10.09
CA GLY A 144 19.04 2.45 10.22
C GLY A 144 19.77 2.61 8.89
N GLN A 145 19.27 1.95 7.84
CA GLN A 145 19.85 2.01 6.50
C GLN A 145 19.74 3.41 5.89
N LEU A 146 18.61 4.10 6.10
CA LEU A 146 18.33 5.40 5.49
C LEU A 146 18.97 6.59 6.23
N PHE A 147 19.06 6.53 7.57
CA PHE A 147 19.41 7.69 8.39
C PHE A 147 20.73 7.53 9.16
N GLY A 148 21.39 6.37 9.10
CA GLY A 148 22.70 6.14 9.71
C GLY A 148 22.75 6.60 11.17
N ASP A 149 23.64 7.55 11.46
CA ASP A 149 23.87 8.10 12.81
C ASP A 149 22.63 8.75 13.45
N GLN A 150 21.63 9.16 12.66
CA GLN A 150 20.39 9.77 13.17
C GLN A 150 19.32 8.73 13.53
N ALA A 151 19.52 7.46 13.16
CA ALA A 151 18.51 6.41 13.30
C ALA A 151 18.06 6.20 14.76
N ASP A 152 19.01 6.19 15.70
CA ASP A 152 18.69 5.98 17.12
C ASP A 152 17.93 7.15 17.73
N ASP A 153 18.14 8.37 17.23
CA ASP A 153 17.34 9.52 17.64
C ASP A 153 15.91 9.43 17.09
N ILE A 154 15.74 9.04 15.82
CA ILE A 154 14.42 8.82 15.24
C ILE A 154 13.65 7.74 16.01
N ARG A 155 14.29 6.63 16.35
CA ARG A 155 13.68 5.49 17.07
C ARG A 155 13.25 5.81 18.50
N LYS A 156 13.72 6.91 19.10
CA LYS A 156 13.25 7.40 20.41
C LYS A 156 11.87 8.04 20.34
N HIS A 157 11.44 8.44 19.15
CA HIS A 157 10.15 9.06 18.89
C HIS A 157 9.15 8.03 18.33
N ARG A 158 7.87 8.36 18.40
CA ARG A 158 6.86 7.59 17.65
C ARG A 158 7.13 7.79 16.17
N PHE A 159 7.24 6.70 15.43
CA PHE A 159 7.33 6.72 13.98
C PHE A 159 6.29 5.80 13.35
N GLN A 160 5.87 6.16 12.15
CA GLN A 160 4.98 5.36 11.32
C GLN A 160 5.53 5.27 9.91
N MET A 161 5.41 4.10 9.29
CA MET A 161 5.41 4.02 7.83
C MET A 161 3.96 4.06 7.38
N ILE A 162 3.60 5.03 6.58
CA ILE A 162 2.26 5.16 5.99
C ILE A 162 2.35 5.10 4.48
N ASN A 163 1.31 4.58 3.87
CA ASN A 163 1.10 4.64 2.43
C ASN A 163 0.13 5.77 2.14
N VAL A 164 0.43 6.52 1.07
CA VAL A 164 -0.43 7.55 0.52
C VAL A 164 -0.77 7.15 -0.90
N TRP A 165 -2.04 6.87 -1.15
CA TRP A 165 -2.51 6.38 -2.43
C TRP A 165 -3.55 7.32 -3.02
N LYS A 166 -3.38 7.68 -4.30
CA LYS A 166 -4.38 8.44 -5.05
C LYS A 166 -4.43 8.04 -6.52
N PRO A 167 -5.59 8.19 -7.18
CA PRO A 167 -5.66 8.11 -8.62
C PRO A 167 -5.04 9.34 -9.29
N LEU A 168 -4.48 9.16 -10.48
CA LEU A 168 -3.99 10.24 -11.34
C LEU A 168 -5.09 10.82 -12.24
N ARG A 169 -6.18 10.08 -12.41
CA ARG A 169 -7.38 10.46 -13.18
C ARG A 169 -8.61 9.98 -12.46
N GLY A 170 -9.71 10.71 -12.54
CA GLY A 170 -10.93 10.27 -11.87
C GLY A 170 -12.21 10.92 -12.38
N PRO A 171 -13.36 10.56 -11.78
CA PRO A 171 -13.47 9.69 -10.61
C PRO A 171 -12.97 8.27 -10.88
N LEU A 172 -12.20 7.68 -9.96
CA LEU A 172 -11.70 6.33 -10.13
C LEU A 172 -12.80 5.30 -9.85
N ARG A 173 -13.03 4.41 -10.82
CA ARG A 173 -13.91 3.24 -10.68
C ARG A 173 -13.26 1.92 -11.08
N ASP A 174 -12.27 1.96 -11.99
CA ASP A 174 -11.49 0.78 -12.39
C ASP A 174 -10.51 0.38 -11.29
N TRP A 175 -10.66 -0.85 -10.78
CA TRP A 175 -9.78 -1.45 -9.77
C TRP A 175 -9.47 -0.55 -8.56
N PRO A 176 -10.47 -0.11 -7.77
CA PRO A 176 -10.23 0.65 -6.55
C PRO A 176 -9.42 -0.13 -5.51
N LEU A 177 -8.88 0.61 -4.53
CA LEU A 177 -8.16 0.05 -3.41
C LEU A 177 -9.13 -0.29 -2.27
N ALA A 178 -9.13 -1.55 -1.84
CA ALA A 178 -9.78 -1.97 -0.60
C ALA A 178 -8.76 -1.94 0.55
N MET A 179 -9.20 -1.49 1.72
CA MET A 179 -8.44 -1.41 2.96
C MET A 179 -9.25 -2.06 4.08
N CYS A 180 -8.61 -2.85 4.93
CA CYS A 180 -9.25 -3.52 6.06
C CYS A 180 -9.08 -2.67 7.33
N ASP A 181 -10.15 -2.51 8.10
CA ASP A 181 -10.11 -1.87 9.42
C ASP A 181 -9.24 -2.70 10.36
N ILE A 182 -8.13 -2.12 10.85
CA ILE A 182 -7.14 -2.83 11.66
C ILE A 182 -7.73 -3.50 12.91
N ARG A 183 -8.84 -2.98 13.44
CA ARG A 183 -9.51 -3.53 14.64
C ARG A 183 -10.26 -4.83 14.36
N SER A 184 -10.47 -5.13 13.08
CA SER A 184 -11.15 -6.35 12.63
C SER A 184 -10.19 -7.45 12.16
N VAL A 185 -8.89 -7.15 12.14
CA VAL A 185 -7.85 -8.09 11.71
C VAL A 185 -7.43 -8.94 12.89
N ASP A 186 -7.56 -10.26 12.78
CA ASP A 186 -6.89 -11.19 13.69
C ASP A 186 -5.42 -11.31 13.28
N THR A 187 -4.50 -11.13 14.22
CA THR A 187 -3.06 -11.27 13.95
C THR A 187 -2.69 -12.67 13.45
N ASN A 188 -3.48 -13.70 13.74
CA ASN A 188 -3.29 -15.05 13.20
C ASN A 188 -3.54 -15.13 11.69
N ASP A 189 -4.31 -14.21 11.13
CA ASP A 189 -4.54 -14.11 9.69
C ASP A 189 -3.32 -13.52 8.96
N MET A 190 -2.38 -12.91 9.69
CA MET A 190 -1.20 -12.24 9.13
C MET A 190 0.03 -13.15 9.19
N GLN A 191 0.55 -13.51 8.02
CA GLN A 191 1.74 -14.36 7.90
C GLN A 191 2.91 -13.55 7.37
N ARG A 192 4.04 -13.55 8.09
CA ARG A 192 5.24 -12.81 7.66
C ARG A 192 5.76 -13.39 6.35
N LEU A 193 6.07 -12.50 5.41
CA LEU A 193 6.64 -12.79 4.10
C LEU A 193 7.96 -12.03 3.95
N ASP A 194 8.98 -12.69 3.41
CA ASP A 194 10.14 -12.01 2.85
C ASP A 194 9.99 -11.87 1.33
N GLU A 195 9.92 -10.63 0.86
CA GLU A 195 10.09 -10.27 -0.55
C GLU A 195 11.60 -10.13 -0.79
N VAL A 196 12.19 -11.15 -1.41
CA VAL A 196 13.65 -11.31 -1.51
C VAL A 196 14.15 -10.73 -2.83
N HIS A 197 15.00 -9.72 -2.72
CA HIS A 197 15.76 -9.16 -3.82
C HIS A 197 17.19 -9.73 -3.82
N THR A 198 17.98 -9.41 -4.85
CA THR A 198 19.33 -9.94 -5.00
C THR A 198 20.30 -9.55 -3.88
N GLU A 199 20.06 -8.43 -3.20
CA GLU A 199 20.98 -7.85 -2.20
C GLU A 199 20.38 -7.68 -0.81
N ASP A 200 19.06 -7.69 -0.68
CA ASP A 200 18.33 -7.54 0.59
C ASP A 200 16.92 -8.16 0.44
N PHE A 201 16.16 -8.17 1.51
CA PHE A 201 14.75 -8.52 1.51
C PHE A 201 13.92 -7.40 2.14
N LEU A 202 12.65 -7.32 1.78
CA LEU A 202 11.63 -6.54 2.44
C LEU A 202 10.71 -7.51 3.22
N GLU A 203 10.49 -7.25 4.52
CA GLU A 203 9.59 -8.09 5.32
C GLU A 203 8.21 -7.44 5.42
N SER A 204 7.19 -8.17 4.98
CA SER A 204 5.81 -7.74 4.85
C SER A 204 4.86 -8.77 5.50
N TYR A 205 3.54 -8.59 5.37
CA TYR A 205 2.56 -9.62 5.76
C TYR A 205 1.65 -9.99 4.61
N GLN A 206 1.48 -11.30 4.40
CA GLN A 206 0.43 -11.88 3.57
C GLN A 206 -0.79 -12.22 4.42
N ILE A 207 -1.99 -12.04 3.85
CA ILE A 207 -3.24 -12.05 4.61
C ILE A 207 -4.08 -13.26 4.22
N GLN A 208 -4.44 -14.08 5.21
CA GLN A 208 -5.48 -15.09 5.08
C GLN A 208 -6.85 -14.43 5.21
N TYR A 209 -7.83 -14.92 4.43
CA TYR A 209 -9.18 -14.40 4.53
C TYR A 209 -9.87 -14.87 5.81
N ASN A 210 -10.59 -13.96 6.45
CA ASN A 210 -11.44 -14.21 7.60
C ASN A 210 -12.72 -13.37 7.49
N GLU A 211 -13.88 -13.98 7.69
CA GLU A 211 -15.19 -13.29 7.59
C GLU A 211 -15.34 -12.15 8.60
N GLY A 212 -14.56 -12.15 9.68
CA GLY A 212 -14.52 -11.05 10.65
C GLY A 212 -13.89 -9.76 10.12
N GLN A 213 -13.12 -9.83 9.03
CA GLN A 213 -12.41 -8.69 8.43
C GLN A 213 -13.40 -7.71 7.79
N LYS A 214 -13.27 -6.43 8.14
CA LYS A 214 -14.13 -5.35 7.64
C LYS A 214 -13.40 -4.56 6.58
N TRP A 215 -13.76 -4.79 5.33
CA TRP A 215 -13.15 -4.18 4.17
C TRP A 215 -13.90 -2.92 3.73
N TRP A 216 -13.13 -1.95 3.29
CA TRP A 216 -13.60 -0.62 2.93
C TRP A 216 -12.90 -0.09 1.68
N TYR A 217 -13.57 0.75 0.90
CA TYR A 217 -13.00 1.43 -0.26
C TYR A 217 -13.60 2.83 -0.40
N LEU A 218 -12.95 3.73 -1.14
CA LEU A 218 -13.50 5.05 -1.44
C LEU A 218 -14.15 5.04 -2.82
N SER A 219 -15.48 5.06 -2.87
CA SER A 219 -16.22 5.12 -4.14
C SER A 219 -15.89 6.40 -4.90
N GLU A 220 -15.77 6.36 -6.24
CA GLU A 220 -15.56 7.54 -7.10
C GLU A 220 -14.43 8.47 -6.64
N GLN A 221 -13.32 7.93 -6.14
CA GLN A 221 -12.21 8.72 -5.61
C GLN A 221 -11.69 9.70 -6.66
N ARG A 222 -11.62 10.98 -6.29
CA ARG A 222 -11.15 12.03 -7.20
C ARG A 222 -9.62 12.20 -7.11
N PRO A 223 -8.96 12.77 -8.14
CA PRO A 223 -7.52 13.02 -8.11
C PRO A 223 -7.07 14.06 -7.08
N ASP A 224 -7.97 14.81 -6.46
CA ASP A 224 -7.69 15.73 -5.35
C ASP A 224 -7.89 15.05 -3.97
N GLU A 225 -8.14 13.75 -3.93
CA GLU A 225 -8.32 12.98 -2.70
C GLU A 225 -7.24 11.89 -2.56
N VAL A 226 -6.66 11.78 -1.38
CA VAL A 226 -5.71 10.73 -1.02
C VAL A 226 -6.28 9.81 0.06
N LEU A 227 -6.03 8.52 -0.10
CA LEU A 227 -6.14 7.54 0.97
C LEU A 227 -4.80 7.50 1.68
N VAL A 228 -4.80 7.73 2.99
CA VAL A 228 -3.61 7.60 3.82
C VAL A 228 -3.84 6.46 4.78
N PHE A 229 -2.99 5.44 4.76
CA PHE A 229 -3.17 4.24 5.58
C PHE A 229 -1.87 3.73 6.18
N LYS A 230 -1.98 3.10 7.35
CA LYS A 230 -0.86 2.64 8.16
C LYS A 230 -0.23 1.38 7.56
N GLY A 231 1.06 1.44 7.23
CA GLY A 231 1.89 0.28 6.92
C GLY A 231 2.55 -0.30 8.17
N ALA A 232 3.07 0.54 9.07
CA ALA A 232 3.60 0.14 10.37
C ALA A 232 3.60 1.32 11.36
N ASP A 233 3.63 1.03 12.66
CA ASP A 233 3.61 2.02 13.74
C ASP A 233 4.38 1.51 14.95
N SER A 234 5.30 2.32 15.47
CA SER A 234 6.16 1.98 16.60
C SER A 234 5.44 1.94 17.95
N GLU A 235 4.26 2.57 18.05
CA GLU A 235 3.50 2.71 19.30
C GLU A 235 2.15 1.98 19.23
N ILE A 236 1.30 2.33 18.26
CA ILE A 236 -0.02 1.72 18.08
C ILE A 236 0.08 0.64 17.01
N ARG A 237 0.55 -0.53 17.43
CA ARG A 237 0.83 -1.68 16.56
C ARG A 237 -0.37 -2.06 15.69
N GLY A 238 -0.06 -2.49 14.48
CA GLY A 238 -1.01 -2.86 13.44
C GLY A 238 -0.55 -2.31 12.09
N ALA A 239 -1.00 -2.97 11.04
CA ALA A 239 -0.82 -2.57 9.65
C ALA A 239 -2.16 -2.76 8.96
N VAL A 240 -2.47 -1.98 7.92
CA VAL A 240 -3.73 -2.08 7.18
C VAL A 240 -3.58 -3.10 6.05
N PRO A 241 -4.23 -4.28 6.12
CA PRO A 241 -4.40 -5.12 4.95
C PRO A 241 -5.05 -4.35 3.82
N HIS A 242 -4.48 -4.41 2.64
CA HIS A 242 -5.02 -3.73 1.48
C HIS A 242 -4.77 -4.54 0.21
N GLY A 243 -5.57 -4.24 -0.81
CA GLY A 243 -5.49 -4.90 -2.10
C GLY A 243 -6.48 -4.28 -3.08
N SER A 244 -6.18 -4.39 -4.36
CA SER A 244 -7.05 -3.92 -5.42
C SER A 244 -8.18 -4.93 -5.66
N PHE A 245 -9.38 -4.47 -6.00
CA PHE A 245 -10.49 -5.38 -6.32
C PHE A 245 -11.22 -4.96 -7.57
N CYS A 246 -11.82 -5.94 -8.26
CA CYS A 246 -12.72 -5.67 -9.37
C CYS A 246 -14.09 -5.25 -8.81
N ASP A 247 -14.48 -4.00 -9.03
CA ASP A 247 -15.83 -3.55 -8.75
C ASP A 247 -16.77 -3.95 -9.89
N PRO A 248 -17.74 -4.86 -9.67
CA PRO A 248 -18.64 -5.33 -10.73
C PRO A 248 -19.57 -4.22 -11.26
N ARG A 249 -19.61 -3.06 -10.61
CA ARG A 249 -20.40 -1.89 -11.04
C ARG A 249 -19.61 -0.97 -11.97
N CYS A 250 -18.31 -1.22 -12.17
CA CYS A 250 -17.46 -0.43 -13.05
C CYS A 250 -17.90 -0.62 -14.52
N PRO A 251 -18.18 0.46 -15.27
CA PRO A 251 -18.48 0.37 -16.70
C PRO A 251 -17.35 -0.26 -17.51
N GLU A 252 -17.67 -1.00 -18.59
CA GLU A 252 -16.65 -1.63 -19.43
C GLU A 252 -15.76 -0.62 -20.17
N ASP A 253 -16.31 0.55 -20.50
CA ASP A 253 -15.65 1.66 -21.18
C ASP A 253 -14.91 2.62 -20.22
N GLU A 254 -14.88 2.31 -18.93
CA GLU A 254 -14.16 3.12 -17.94
C GLU A 254 -12.64 3.15 -18.27
N PRO A 255 -11.99 4.33 -18.19
CA PRO A 255 -10.56 4.44 -18.34
C PRO A 255 -9.82 3.51 -17.37
N LYS A 256 -8.77 2.86 -17.86
CA LYS A 256 -7.95 1.96 -17.04
C LYS A 256 -7.25 2.73 -15.94
N ARG A 257 -7.18 2.12 -14.76
CA ARG A 257 -6.62 2.74 -13.56
C ARG A 257 -5.19 3.21 -13.80
N GLU A 258 -4.96 4.47 -13.44
CA GLU A 258 -3.64 5.04 -13.25
C GLU A 258 -3.60 5.69 -11.86
N SER A 259 -2.67 5.25 -11.03
CA SER A 259 -2.57 5.68 -9.63
C SER A 259 -1.11 5.89 -9.24
N ILE A 260 -0.91 6.62 -8.16
CA ILE A 260 0.38 6.83 -7.53
C ILE A 260 0.28 6.42 -6.06
N GLU A 261 1.33 5.78 -5.58
CA GLU A 261 1.49 5.35 -4.20
C GLU A 261 2.81 5.86 -3.66
N CYS A 262 2.78 6.54 -2.51
CA CYS A 262 3.98 6.97 -1.81
C CYS A 262 4.07 6.27 -0.47
N ARG A 263 5.25 5.74 -0.16
CA ARG A 263 5.57 5.16 1.15
C ARG A 263 6.35 6.18 1.94
N VAL A 264 5.81 6.57 3.09
CA VAL A 264 6.23 7.78 3.80
C VAL A 264 6.52 7.43 5.26
N LEU A 265 7.75 7.69 5.68
CA LEU A 265 8.12 7.67 7.09
C LEU A 265 7.69 8.99 7.74
N VAL A 266 6.90 8.88 8.80
CA VAL A 266 6.42 10.00 9.60
C VAL A 266 6.94 9.86 11.02
N VAL A 267 7.45 10.96 11.59
CA VAL A 267 8.00 11.01 12.96
C VAL A 267 7.28 12.11 13.74
N TYR A 268 6.87 11.81 14.97
CA TYR A 268 6.10 12.69 15.86
C TYR A 268 6.96 13.27 16.99
#